data_AF-A0A918M5E6-F1
#
_entry.id   AF-A0A918M5E6-F1
#
_cell.length_a   1.000
_cell.length_b   1.000
_cell.length_c   1.000
_cell.angle_alpha   90.00
_cell.angle_beta   90.00
_cell.angle_gamma   90.00
#
_symmetry.space_group_name_H-M   'P 1'
#
loop_
_entity.id
_entity.type
_entity.pdbx_description
1 polymer ?
#
loop_
_entity_poly.entity_id
_entity_poly.type
_entity_poly.pdbx_seq_one_letter_code
_entity_poly.pdbx_strand_id
1 'polypeptide(L)'
;MEIAARKPGTRGLTPLLKRWAVERTYGWLMLHRRLARDYETLPTRSEALIHLAMTDLMARRLTSENTISWRDPKEATKQHASG
;
A
#
# COMPACT_ATOMS: atom_id res chain seq x y z
N MET A 1 11.98 -10.18 -18.88
CA MET A 1 12.16 -9.83 -17.46
C MET A 1 13.64 -9.52 -17.27
N GLU A 2 14.00 -8.27 -17.02
CA GLU A 2 15.41 -7.86 -16.92
C GLU A 2 15.90 -8.00 -15.47
N ILE A 3 16.84 -8.91 -15.22
CA ILE A 3 17.38 -9.16 -13.89
C ILE A 3 18.57 -8.21 -13.66
N ALA A 4 18.30 -7.04 -13.08
CA ALA A 4 19.36 -6.12 -12.69
C ALA A 4 20.23 -6.75 -11.58
N ALA A 5 21.50 -7.01 -11.89
CA ALA A 5 22.47 -7.51 -10.93
C ALA A 5 22.80 -6.43 -9.87
N ARG A 6 22.97 -6.86 -8.62
CA ARG A 6 23.42 -5.99 -7.53
C ARG A 6 24.85 -5.53 -7.82
N LYS A 7 25.13 -4.23 -7.67
CA LYS A 7 26.52 -3.73 -7.78
C LYS A 7 27.41 -4.45 -6.75
N PRO A 8 28.55 -5.03 -7.15
CA PRO A 8 29.47 -5.67 -6.22
C PRO A 8 30.05 -4.63 -5.25
N GLY A 9 30.17 -4.98 -3.97
CA GLY A 9 30.72 -4.11 -2.92
C GLY A 9 29.70 -3.27 -2.13
N THR A 10 28.44 -3.21 -2.55
CA THR A 10 27.40 -2.54 -1.74
C THR A 10 27.05 -3.40 -0.52
N ARG A 11 26.87 -2.79 0.65
CA ARG A 11 26.39 -3.47 1.89
C ARG A 11 24.99 -2.93 2.20
N GLY A 12 24.02 -3.83 2.41
CA GLY A 12 22.60 -3.47 2.60
C GLY A 12 21.75 -3.45 1.33
N LEU A 13 20.47 -3.07 1.48
CA LEU A 13 19.48 -2.94 0.40
C LEU A 13 19.65 -1.57 -0.27
N THR A 14 19.91 -1.55 -1.59
CA THR A 14 19.92 -0.30 -2.37
C THR A 14 18.59 -0.19 -3.12
N PRO A 15 17.72 0.77 -2.79
CA PRO A 15 16.45 0.95 -3.49
C PRO A 15 16.74 1.30 -4.95
N LEU A 16 16.29 0.46 -5.87
CA LEU A 16 16.24 0.82 -7.28
C LEU A 16 14.97 1.63 -7.50
N LEU A 17 15.08 2.88 -7.93
CA LEU A 17 13.95 3.81 -8.08
C LEU A 17 12.74 3.19 -8.82
N LYS A 18 13.01 2.40 -9.87
CA LYS A 18 11.96 1.68 -10.62
C LYS A 18 11.29 0.55 -9.82
N ARG A 19 12.05 -0.17 -8.97
CA ARG A 19 11.53 -1.27 -8.14
C ARG A 19 10.68 -0.77 -6.98
N TRP A 20 11.04 0.39 -6.43
CA TRP A 20 10.30 0.97 -5.32
C TRP A 20 8.82 1.27 -5.65
N ALA A 21 8.53 1.66 -6.89
CA ALA A 21 7.15 1.84 -7.34
C ALA A 21 6.36 0.52 -7.28
N VAL A 22 6.98 -0.58 -7.75
CA VAL A 22 6.37 -1.92 -7.75
C VAL A 22 6.17 -2.42 -6.33
N GLU A 23 7.22 -2.36 -5.50
CA GLU A 23 7.18 -2.78 -4.10
C GLU A 23 6.10 -2.02 -3.30
N ARG A 24 5.95 -0.72 -3.55
CA ARG A 24 4.92 0.10 -2.91
C ARG A 24 3.51 -0.33 -3.33
N THR A 25 3.31 -0.63 -4.62
CA THR A 25 2.02 -1.15 -5.10
C THR A 25 1.68 -2.47 -4.42
N TYR A 26 2.63 -3.41 -4.34
CA TYR A 26 2.43 -4.64 -3.58
C TYR A 26 2.09 -4.38 -2.11
N GLY A 27 2.77 -3.42 -1.47
CA GLY A 27 2.45 -3.01 -0.10
C GLY A 27 0.99 -2.57 0.10
N TRP A 28 0.42 -1.83 -0.86
CA TRP A 28 -1.00 -1.45 -0.82
C TRP A 28 -1.93 -2.64 -1.06
N LEU A 29 -1.61 -3.51 -2.04
CA LEU A 29 -2.42 -4.70 -2.31
C LEU A 29 -2.45 -5.66 -1.12
N MET A 30 -1.36 -5.74 -0.34
CA MET A 30 -1.28 -6.58 0.86
C MET A 30 -2.24 -6.16 1.98
N LEU A 31 -2.73 -4.91 1.98
CA LEU A 31 -3.75 -4.46 2.94
C LEU A 31 -5.12 -5.10 2.67
N HIS A 32 -5.35 -5.59 1.45
CA HIS A 32 -6.58 -6.29 1.08
C HIS A 32 -6.37 -7.80 1.27
N ARG A 33 -6.90 -8.35 2.38
CA ARG A 33 -6.74 -9.77 2.75
C ARG A 33 -7.02 -10.74 1.61
N ARG A 34 -8.03 -10.45 0.77
CA ARG A 34 -8.38 -11.29 -0.38
C ARG A 34 -7.26 -11.36 -1.43
N LEU A 35 -6.52 -10.28 -1.65
CA LEU A 35 -5.36 -10.29 -2.56
C LEU A 35 -4.12 -10.93 -1.91
N ALA A 36 -4.00 -10.83 -0.58
CA ALA A 36 -2.83 -11.30 0.14
C ALA A 36 -2.89 -12.79 0.51
N ARG A 37 -4.08 -13.35 0.75
CA ARG A 37 -4.26 -14.66 1.38
C ARG A 37 -5.22 -15.58 0.62
N ASP A 38 -6.16 -15.02 -0.13
CA ASP A 38 -7.17 -15.80 -0.85
C ASP A 38 -6.78 -15.91 -2.32
N TYR A 39 -6.25 -17.06 -2.72
CA TYR A 39 -5.97 -17.34 -4.12
C TYR A 39 -7.29 -17.56 -4.87
N GLU A 40 -7.69 -16.58 -5.67
CA GLU A 40 -8.85 -16.72 -6.54
C GLU A 40 -8.54 -17.75 -7.64
N THR A 41 -9.48 -18.65 -7.89
CA THR A 41 -9.34 -19.67 -8.95
C THR A 41 -9.41 -19.07 -10.36
N LEU A 42 -9.98 -17.86 -10.48
CA LEU A 42 -10.18 -17.15 -11.75
C LEU A 42 -9.39 -15.83 -11.74
N PRO A 43 -8.49 -15.61 -12.71
CA PRO A 43 -7.70 -14.38 -12.81
C PRO A 43 -8.55 -13.11 -12.87
N THR A 44 -9.72 -13.17 -13.51
CA THR A 44 -10.67 -12.05 -13.61
C THR A 44 -11.14 -11.53 -12.24
N ARG A 45 -11.23 -12.41 -11.24
CA ARG A 45 -11.60 -12.00 -9.88
C ARG A 45 -10.46 -11.25 -9.20
N SER A 46 -9.23 -11.75 -9.35
CA SER A 46 -8.04 -11.06 -8.87
C SER A 46 -7.90 -9.68 -9.52
N GLU A 47 -8.14 -9.58 -10.82
CA GLU A 47 -8.12 -8.31 -11.56
C GLU A 47 -9.14 -7.30 -11.00
N ALA A 48 -10.40 -7.72 -10.82
CA ALA A 48 -11.43 -6.87 -10.22
C ALA A 48 -11.06 -6.40 -8.81
N LEU A 49 -10.45 -7.28 -8.00
CA LEU A 49 -9.99 -6.93 -6.66
C LEU A 49 -8.81 -5.95 -6.68
N ILE A 50 -7.90 -6.06 -7.64
CA ILE A 50 -6.80 -5.09 -7.83
C ILE A 50 -7.38 -3.71 -8.17
N HIS A 51 -8.35 -3.64 -9.08
CA HIS A 51 -9.01 -2.37 -9.40
C HIS A 51 -9.69 -1.75 -8.18
N LEU A 52 -10.43 -2.56 -7.42
CA LEU A 52 -11.08 -2.09 -6.19
C LEU A 52 -10.08 -1.56 -5.16
N ALA A 53 -8.96 -2.25 -4.96
CA ALA A 53 -7.89 -1.83 -4.05
C ALA A 53 -7.28 -0.49 -4.47
N MET A 54 -7.07 -0.28 -5.77
CA MET A 54 -6.54 0.98 -6.29
C MET A 54 -7.56 2.11 -6.20
N THR A 55 -8.85 1.84 -6.41
CA THR A 55 -9.93 2.82 -6.19
C THR A 55 -10.00 3.26 -4.73
N ASP A 56 -9.95 2.32 -3.78
CA ASP A 56 -9.92 2.63 -2.34
C ASP A 56 -8.70 3.48 -1.97
N LEU A 57 -7.52 3.14 -2.50
CA LEU A 57 -6.30 3.93 -2.31
C LEU A 57 -6.44 5.37 -2.86
N MET A 58 -7.02 5.54 -4.05
CA MET A 58 -7.24 6.88 -4.60
C MET A 58 -8.26 7.66 -3.79
N ALA A 59 -9.35 7.02 -3.34
CA ALA A 59 -10.36 7.63 -2.49
C ALA A 59 -9.74 8.15 -1.17
N ARG A 60 -8.94 7.32 -0.48
CA ARG A 60 -8.22 7.71 0.75
C ARG A 60 -7.28 8.89 0.54
N ARG A 61 -6.59 8.94 -0.60
CA ARG A 61 -5.72 10.08 -0.95
C ARG A 61 -6.49 11.37 -1.16
N LEU A 62 -7.68 11.28 -1.76
CA LEU A 62 -8.56 12.43 -1.96
C LEU A 62 -9.12 12.93 -0.62
N THR A 63 -9.48 12.03 0.28
CA THR A 63 -10.01 12.38 1.61
C THR A 63 -8.91 12.69 2.63
N SER A 64 -7.64 12.52 2.26
CA SER A 64 -6.49 12.58 3.19
C SER A 64 -6.63 11.63 4.39
N GLU A 65 -7.42 10.56 4.23
CA GLU A 65 -7.66 9.56 5.26
C GLU A 65 -6.46 8.61 5.32
N ASN A 66 -5.81 8.54 6.48
CA ASN A 66 -4.75 7.57 6.71
C ASN A 66 -5.35 6.20 7.02
N THR A 67 -4.77 5.14 6.46
CA THR A 67 -5.04 3.77 6.92
C THR A 67 -4.61 3.72 8.39
N ILE A 68 -5.58 3.53 9.30
CA ILE A 68 -5.35 3.48 10.75
C ILE A 68 -4.11 2.65 11.03
N SER A 69 -3.03 3.35 11.36
CA SER A 69 -1.74 2.76 11.66
C SER A 69 -1.48 2.92 13.14
N TRP A 70 -0.67 2.03 13.73
CA TRP A 70 -0.25 2.21 15.12
C TRP A 70 0.55 3.52 15.34
N ARG A 71 0.93 4.21 14.25
CA ARG A 71 1.59 5.52 14.27
C ARG A 71 0.64 6.71 14.19
N ASP A 72 -0.66 6.52 13.95
CA ASP A 72 -1.59 7.64 13.98
C ASP A 72 -1.86 8.05 15.43
N PRO A 73 -1.46 9.26 15.86
CA PRO A 73 -1.92 9.77 17.12
C PRO A 73 -3.45 9.89 17.01
N LYS A 74 -4.20 9.28 17.93
CA LYS A 74 -5.62 9.60 18.08
C LYS A 74 -5.71 11.12 18.15
N GLU A 75 -6.38 11.75 17.19
CA GLU A 75 -6.68 13.17 17.30
C GLU A 75 -7.38 13.37 18.62
N ALA A 76 -6.69 14.00 19.57
CA ALA A 76 -7.29 14.38 20.82
C ALA A 76 -8.40 15.36 20.47
N THR A 77 -9.63 14.88 20.54
CA THR A 77 -10.86 15.66 20.41
C THR A 77 -10.71 16.94 21.21
N LYS A 78 -10.39 18.05 20.53
CA LYS A 78 -10.50 19.39 21.12
C LYS A 78 -11.99 19.73 21.14
N GLN A 79 -12.69 19.24 22.16
CA GLN A 79 -13.95 19.83 22.59
C GLN A 79 -13.63 21.23 23.10
N HIS A 80 -13.67 22.20 22.19
CA HIS A 80 -13.91 23.60 22.55
C HIS A 80 -15.36 23.68 23.04
N ALA A 81 -15.57 23.43 24.33
CA ALA A 81 -16.77 23.91 25.01
C ALA A 81 -16.61 25.42 25.21
N SER A 82 -17.10 26.17 24.23
CA SER A 82 -17.48 27.57 24.40
C SER A 82 -18.85 27.57 25.08
N GLY A 83 -18.93 28.17 26.27
CA GLY A 83 -20.16 28.30 27.06
C GLY A 83 -19.85 28.50 28.53
#